data_AF-A0A959E0R3-F1
#
_entry.id   AF-A0A959E0R3-F1
#
_cell.length_a   1.000
_cell.length_b   1.000
_cell.length_c   1.000
_cell.angle_alpha   90.00
_cell.angle_beta   90.00
_cell.angle_gamma   90.00
#
_symmetry.space_group_name_H-M   'P 1'
#
loop_
_entity.id
_entity.type
_entity.pdbx_description
1 polymer ?
#
loop_
_entity_poly.entity_id
_entity_poly.type
_entity_poly.pdbx_seq_one_letter_code
_entity_poly.pdbx_strand_id
1 'polypeptide(L)'
;MDPNAQEWHWLINSPEVLLKHYQPVIVAAVNRFVARGFFGPEERDELVQEVNLQLLEKKLGRMKEQYSGAVRLKTYFAKVVQNAVLEMIRSRRRQPDFLDEEALTHRQAEQLHADEKLIIRDELLRLEAALKNWPNRYRTLLTFKIWTRSLLQRSDVQFYIGPATEAAIEKLLRTCSSPYDNLNEGTVFNELVELFNALENKDTDGDSLRRWNNQQADRLIEILNGDPPVSRHTRESLRILLRMHFDQ
;
A
#
# COMPACT_ATOMS: atom_id res chain seq x y z
N MET A 1 -44.71 24.47 10.31
CA MET A 1 -44.60 23.03 10.64
C MET A 1 -43.15 22.75 10.99
N ASP A 2 -42.89 21.94 12.02
CA ASP A 2 -41.53 21.51 12.36
C ASP A 2 -40.95 20.70 11.18
N PRO A 3 -39.87 21.17 10.51
CA PRO A 3 -39.28 20.47 9.37
C PRO A 3 -38.94 19.01 9.69
N ASN A 4 -38.52 18.72 10.92
CA ASN A 4 -38.16 17.37 11.35
C ASN A 4 -39.38 16.45 11.43
N ALA A 5 -40.56 16.98 11.77
CA ALA A 5 -41.82 16.22 11.79
C ALA A 5 -42.29 15.84 10.38
N GLN A 6 -42.07 16.72 9.39
CA GLN A 6 -42.37 16.44 7.99
C GLN A 6 -41.43 15.39 7.41
N GLU A 7 -40.12 15.50 7.68
CA GLU A 7 -39.12 14.53 7.27
C GLU A 7 -39.39 13.15 7.89
N TRP A 8 -39.80 13.11 9.17
CA TRP A 8 -40.22 11.90 9.85
C TRP A 8 -41.46 11.26 9.20
N HIS A 9 -42.44 12.07 8.83
CA HIS A 9 -43.61 11.59 8.11
C HIS A 9 -43.23 10.94 6.77
N TRP A 10 -42.28 11.53 6.03
CA TRP A 10 -41.76 10.92 4.80
C TRP A 10 -41.04 9.61 5.07
N LEU A 11 -40.25 9.48 6.14
CA LEU A 11 -39.60 8.20 6.47
C LEU A 11 -40.62 7.07 6.68
N ILE A 12 -41.74 7.37 7.33
CA ILE A 12 -42.76 6.36 7.65
C ILE A 12 -43.61 5.98 6.43
N ASN A 13 -44.04 6.98 5.67
CA ASN A 13 -45.12 6.84 4.68
C ASN A 13 -44.65 6.98 3.22
N SER A 14 -43.51 7.61 2.97
CA SER A 14 -43.04 7.94 1.62
C SER A 14 -41.51 7.99 1.54
N PRO A 15 -40.81 6.85 1.75
CA PRO A 15 -39.35 6.81 1.83
C PRO A 15 -38.65 7.34 0.57
N GLU A 16 -39.29 7.19 -0.61
CA GLU A 16 -38.78 7.71 -1.89
C GLU A 16 -38.66 9.24 -1.89
N VAL A 17 -39.64 9.92 -1.28
CA VAL A 17 -39.64 11.39 -1.16
C VAL A 17 -38.52 11.85 -0.24
N LEU A 18 -38.32 11.13 0.87
CA LEU A 18 -37.20 11.40 1.79
C LEU A 18 -35.86 11.20 1.09
N LEU A 19 -35.70 10.12 0.33
CA LEU A 19 -34.47 9.81 -0.38
C LEU A 19 -34.15 10.90 -1.41
N LYS A 20 -35.15 11.29 -2.22
CA LYS A 20 -35.01 12.39 -3.17
C LYS A 20 -34.66 13.71 -2.48
N HIS A 21 -35.25 13.99 -1.32
CA HIS A 21 -34.94 15.18 -0.53
C HIS A 21 -33.50 15.18 0.00
N TYR A 22 -32.97 14.03 0.42
CA TYR A 22 -31.61 13.90 0.92
C TYR A 22 -30.55 13.50 -0.12
N GLN A 23 -30.89 13.49 -1.41
CA GLN A 23 -29.94 13.23 -2.48
C GLN A 23 -28.66 14.10 -2.41
N PRO A 24 -28.73 15.41 -2.08
CA PRO A 24 -27.52 16.23 -1.92
C PRO A 24 -26.60 15.75 -0.77
N VAL A 25 -27.16 15.15 0.29
CA VAL A 25 -26.39 14.60 1.41
C VAL A 25 -25.62 13.35 0.95
N ILE A 26 -26.24 12.51 0.12
CA ILE A 26 -25.61 11.32 -0.46
C ILE A 26 -24.44 11.72 -1.36
N VAL A 27 -24.69 12.63 -2.30
CA VAL A 27 -23.66 13.13 -3.23
C VAL A 27 -22.50 13.77 -2.46
N ALA A 28 -22.79 14.61 -1.47
CA ALA A 28 -21.74 15.24 -0.66
C ALA A 28 -20.91 14.22 0.15
N ALA A 29 -21.55 13.15 0.64
CA ALA A 29 -20.84 12.07 1.34
C ALA A 29 -19.92 11.31 0.37
N VAL A 30 -20.43 10.88 -0.78
CA VAL A 30 -19.64 10.17 -1.82
C VAL A 30 -18.48 11.02 -2.29
N ASN A 31 -18.70 12.30 -2.63
CA ASN A 31 -17.66 13.22 -3.07
C ASN A 31 -16.52 13.35 -2.05
N ARG A 32 -16.84 13.31 -0.75
CA ARG A 32 -15.82 13.35 0.30
C ARG A 32 -14.91 12.11 0.28
N PHE A 33 -15.43 10.94 -0.06
CA PHE A 33 -14.64 9.71 -0.16
C PHE A 33 -13.86 9.63 -1.46
N VAL A 34 -14.44 10.09 -2.59
CA VAL A 34 -13.73 10.24 -3.87
C VAL A 34 -12.56 11.22 -3.72
N ALA A 35 -12.77 12.39 -3.12
CA ALA A 35 -11.72 13.38 -2.88
C ALA A 35 -10.61 12.90 -1.94
N ARG A 36 -10.88 11.85 -1.15
CA ARG A 36 -9.88 11.20 -0.27
C ARG A 36 -9.15 10.04 -0.97
N GLY A 37 -9.44 9.74 -2.22
CA GLY A 37 -8.79 8.69 -3.00
C GLY A 37 -9.29 7.27 -2.71
N PHE A 38 -10.45 7.11 -2.04
CA PHE A 38 -11.01 5.77 -1.83
C PHE A 38 -11.63 5.17 -3.09
N PHE A 39 -11.98 6.02 -4.06
CA PHE A 39 -12.65 5.68 -5.32
C PHE A 39 -12.18 6.64 -6.42
N GLY A 40 -12.22 6.18 -7.67
CA GLY A 40 -11.96 7.01 -8.84
C GLY A 40 -13.06 8.05 -9.07
N PRO A 41 -12.75 9.23 -9.64
CA PRO A 41 -13.76 10.24 -10.00
C PRO A 41 -14.85 9.72 -10.95
N GLU A 42 -14.49 8.81 -11.86
CA GLU A 42 -15.37 8.15 -12.83
C GLU A 42 -16.42 7.24 -12.16
N GLU A 43 -16.10 6.68 -10.99
CA GLU A 43 -16.99 5.79 -10.25
C GLU A 43 -18.07 6.54 -9.46
N ARG A 44 -18.00 7.88 -9.38
CA ARG A 44 -18.83 8.70 -8.50
C ARG A 44 -20.33 8.41 -8.66
N ASP A 45 -20.82 8.39 -9.89
CA ASP A 45 -22.25 8.28 -10.16
C ASP A 45 -22.77 6.86 -9.86
N GLU A 46 -21.95 5.84 -10.13
CA GLU A 46 -22.23 4.45 -9.75
C GLU A 46 -22.29 4.29 -8.23
N LEU A 47 -21.36 4.91 -7.49
CA LEU A 47 -21.36 4.88 -6.02
C LEU A 47 -22.62 5.53 -5.44
N VAL A 48 -23.08 6.64 -6.03
CA VAL A 48 -24.33 7.28 -5.60
C VAL A 48 -25.53 6.35 -5.83
N GLN A 49 -25.57 5.65 -6.96
CA GLN A 49 -26.63 4.67 -7.26
C GLN A 49 -26.60 3.48 -6.30
N GLU A 50 -25.42 2.92 -6.04
CA GLU A 50 -25.25 1.79 -5.12
C GLU A 50 -25.63 2.16 -3.68
N VAL A 51 -25.27 3.36 -3.21
CA VAL A 51 -25.72 3.85 -1.90
C VAL A 51 -27.25 3.99 -1.86
N ASN A 52 -27.86 4.51 -2.93
CA ASN A 52 -29.32 4.60 -3.03
C ASN A 52 -29.99 3.21 -2.96
N LEU A 53 -29.43 2.22 -3.66
CA LEU A 53 -29.92 0.85 -3.63
C LEU A 53 -29.85 0.26 -2.21
N GLN A 54 -28.69 0.38 -1.54
CA GLN A 54 -28.53 -0.12 -0.17
C GLN A 54 -29.46 0.58 0.84
N LEU A 55 -29.72 1.87 0.65
CA LEU A 55 -30.65 2.61 1.49
C LEU A 55 -32.08 2.07 1.33
N LEU A 56 -32.53 1.91 0.08
CA LEU A 56 -33.87 1.40 -0.25
C LEU A 56 -34.09 -0.03 0.23
N GLU A 57 -33.15 -0.93 -0.05
CA GLU A 57 -33.31 -2.36 0.22
C GLU A 57 -33.14 -2.73 1.70
N LYS A 58 -32.19 -2.09 2.40
CA LYS A 58 -31.70 -2.63 3.68
C LYS A 58 -31.74 -1.65 4.84
N LYS A 59 -31.55 -0.35 4.60
CA LYS A 59 -31.29 0.60 5.69
C LYS A 59 -32.52 1.43 6.07
N LEU A 60 -33.36 1.87 5.13
CA LEU A 60 -34.53 2.71 5.44
C LEU A 60 -35.56 2.01 6.34
N GLY A 61 -35.81 0.71 6.14
CA GLY A 61 -36.66 -0.07 7.04
C GLY A 61 -36.14 -0.09 8.48
N ARG A 62 -34.84 -0.32 8.66
CA ARG A 62 -34.18 -0.28 9.98
C ARG A 62 -34.20 1.11 10.59
N MET A 63 -34.04 2.17 9.78
CA MET A 63 -34.12 3.55 10.26
C MET A 63 -35.50 3.88 10.82
N LYS A 64 -36.58 3.39 10.18
CA LYS A 64 -37.96 3.57 10.66
C LYS A 64 -38.18 2.96 12.05
N GLU A 65 -37.56 1.81 12.31
CA GLU A 65 -37.68 1.10 13.60
C GLU A 65 -36.79 1.70 14.69
N GLN A 66 -35.58 2.16 14.34
CA GLN A 66 -34.53 2.49 15.32
C GLN A 66 -34.42 3.98 15.63
N TYR A 67 -34.98 4.86 14.81
CA TYR A 67 -34.84 6.29 15.03
C TYR A 67 -35.75 6.77 16.17
N SER A 68 -35.13 7.30 17.21
CA SER A 68 -35.79 7.75 18.45
C SER A 68 -36.17 9.23 18.47
N GLY A 69 -35.81 10.01 17.44
CA GLY A 69 -36.04 11.46 17.41
C GLY A 69 -35.09 12.30 18.28
N ALA A 70 -34.10 11.68 18.95
CA ALA A 70 -33.15 12.40 19.82
C ALA A 70 -32.21 13.38 19.09
N VAL A 71 -32.01 13.16 17.79
CA VAL A 71 -31.19 14.01 16.90
C VAL A 71 -31.99 14.34 15.64
N ARG A 72 -31.64 15.42 14.92
CA ARG A 72 -32.29 15.73 13.63
C ARG A 72 -32.14 14.59 12.64
N LEU A 73 -33.19 14.29 11.88
CA LEU A 73 -33.20 13.15 10.96
C LEU A 73 -32.08 13.26 9.93
N LYS A 74 -31.81 14.46 9.42
CA LYS A 74 -30.69 14.73 8.51
C LYS A 74 -29.34 14.29 9.05
N THR A 75 -29.06 14.52 10.33
CA THR A 75 -27.79 14.13 10.97
C THR A 75 -27.67 12.61 11.06
N TYR A 76 -28.76 11.96 11.48
CA TYR A 76 -28.83 10.51 11.55
C TYR A 76 -28.69 9.87 10.16
N PHE A 77 -29.41 10.39 9.17
CA PHE A 77 -29.35 9.96 7.78
C PHE A 77 -27.93 10.09 7.21
N ALA A 78 -27.26 11.22 7.42
CA ALA A 78 -25.88 11.42 6.99
C ALA A 78 -24.92 10.37 7.57
N LYS A 79 -25.14 9.94 8.83
CA LYS A 79 -24.34 8.88 9.44
C LYS A 79 -24.62 7.51 8.81
N VAL A 80 -25.88 7.20 8.51
CA VAL A 80 -26.27 5.96 7.82
C VAL A 80 -25.63 5.88 6.42
N VAL A 81 -25.67 6.97 5.67
CA VAL A 81 -25.01 7.10 4.35
C VAL A 81 -23.51 6.88 4.47
N GLN A 82 -22.84 7.53 5.42
CA GLN A 82 -21.39 7.33 5.63
C GLN A 82 -21.06 5.87 5.94
N ASN A 83 -21.87 5.21 6.76
CA ASN A 83 -21.68 3.80 7.09
C ASN A 83 -21.89 2.90 5.87
N ALA A 84 -22.83 3.22 4.97
CA ALA A 84 -23.03 2.51 3.72
C ALA A 84 -21.79 2.59 2.81
N VAL A 85 -21.24 3.79 2.61
CA VAL A 85 -20.00 3.97 1.83
C VAL A 85 -18.82 3.21 2.45
N LEU A 86 -18.71 3.21 3.79
CA LEU A 86 -17.67 2.43 4.48
C LEU A 86 -17.85 0.92 4.32
N GLU A 87 -19.08 0.41 4.28
CA GLU A 87 -19.36 -1.00 4.00
C GLU A 87 -18.89 -1.37 2.59
N MET A 88 -19.12 -0.52 1.59
CA MET A 88 -18.64 -0.71 0.22
C MET A 88 -17.10 -0.73 0.14
N ILE A 89 -16.43 0.18 0.84
CA ILE A 89 -14.95 0.18 0.92
C ILE A 89 -14.45 -1.13 1.53
N ARG A 90 -15.13 -1.64 2.57
CA ARG A 90 -14.75 -2.89 3.24
C ARG A 90 -15.04 -4.12 2.38
N SER A 91 -16.12 -4.13 1.60
CA SER A 91 -16.42 -5.24 0.70
C SER A 91 -15.43 -5.31 -0.45
N ARG A 92 -15.04 -4.16 -1.06
CA ARG A 92 -13.96 -4.11 -2.05
C ARG A 92 -12.63 -4.64 -1.52
N ARG A 93 -12.25 -4.26 -0.30
CA ARG A 93 -11.02 -4.78 0.35
C ARG A 93 -11.03 -6.30 0.59
N ARG A 94 -12.20 -6.94 0.58
CA ARG A 94 -12.36 -8.39 0.82
C ARG A 94 -12.46 -9.19 -0.46
N GLN A 95 -12.70 -8.55 -1.60
CA GLN A 95 -12.62 -9.25 -2.88
C GLN A 95 -11.13 -9.35 -3.24
N PRO A 96 -10.60 -10.57 -3.44
CA PRO A 96 -9.30 -10.70 -4.10
C PRO A 96 -9.42 -10.00 -5.46
N ASP A 97 -8.43 -9.19 -5.83
CA ASP A 97 -8.31 -8.73 -7.22
C ASP A 97 -8.26 -10.00 -8.07
N PHE A 98 -9.36 -10.33 -8.74
CA PHE A 98 -9.33 -11.31 -9.80
C PHE A 98 -8.47 -10.65 -10.88
N LEU A 99 -7.19 -11.01 -10.88
CA LEU A 99 -6.29 -10.70 -11.97
C LEU A 99 -7.00 -11.14 -13.24
N ASP A 100 -7.30 -10.15 -14.09
CA ASP A 100 -7.88 -10.39 -15.41
C ASP A 100 -7.03 -11.46 -16.12
N GLU A 101 -7.64 -12.38 -16.87
CA GLU A 101 -6.90 -13.45 -17.56
C GLU A 101 -5.81 -12.88 -18.49
N GLU A 102 -5.99 -11.63 -18.95
CA GLU A 102 -4.98 -10.86 -19.68
C GLU A 102 -3.72 -10.51 -18.86
N ALA A 103 -3.82 -10.36 -17.54
CA ALA A 103 -2.68 -10.10 -16.66
C ALA A 103 -1.81 -11.36 -16.44
N LEU A 104 -2.35 -12.54 -16.71
CA LEU A 104 -1.64 -13.82 -16.61
C LEU A 104 -0.87 -14.20 -17.88
N THR A 105 -1.17 -13.56 -19.02
CA THR A 105 -0.29 -13.63 -20.18
C THR A 105 1.00 -12.88 -19.89
N HIS A 106 2.13 -13.59 -19.81
CA HIS A 106 3.48 -13.03 -19.67
C HIS A 106 3.75 -11.95 -20.74
N ARG A 107 3.36 -10.70 -20.48
CA ARG A 107 3.81 -9.54 -21.25
C ARG A 107 5.29 -9.37 -20.96
N GLN A 108 6.13 -9.57 -21.98
CA GLN A 108 7.56 -9.24 -21.90
C GLN A 108 7.69 -7.75 -21.56
N ALA A 109 8.70 -7.35 -20.78
CA ALA A 109 8.89 -5.96 -20.35
C ALA A 109 8.93 -4.95 -21.51
N GLU A 110 9.23 -5.40 -22.73
CA GLU A 110 9.21 -4.60 -23.96
C GLU A 110 7.79 -4.19 -24.40
N GLN A 111 6.75 -4.93 -23.98
CA GLN A 111 5.34 -4.73 -24.34
C GLN A 111 4.57 -3.84 -23.36
N LEU A 112 5.20 -3.31 -22.32
CA LEU A 112 4.55 -2.37 -21.42
C LEU A 112 4.12 -1.11 -22.20
N HIS A 113 2.88 -0.67 -22.00
CA HIS A 113 2.38 0.59 -22.54
C HIS A 113 3.19 1.77 -21.98
N ALA A 114 3.21 2.88 -22.73
CA ALA A 114 3.96 4.07 -22.33
C ALA A 114 3.56 4.57 -20.93
N ASP A 115 2.27 4.46 -20.59
CA ASP A 115 1.72 4.88 -19.29
C ASP A 115 2.22 3.97 -18.14
N GLU A 116 2.32 2.67 -18.36
CA GLU A 116 2.87 1.72 -17.37
C GLU A 116 4.35 2.00 -17.10
N LYS A 117 5.13 2.26 -18.16
CA LYS A 117 6.55 2.64 -18.04
C LYS A 117 6.70 3.96 -17.27
N LEU A 118 5.79 4.91 -17.48
CA LEU A 118 5.77 6.18 -16.75
C LEU A 118 5.50 5.96 -15.26
N ILE A 119 4.52 5.10 -14.92
CA ILE A 119 4.20 4.75 -13.53
C ILE A 119 5.39 4.09 -12.84
N ILE A 120 6.01 3.08 -13.46
CA ILE A 120 7.21 2.41 -12.91
C ILE A 120 8.34 3.41 -12.69
N ARG A 121 8.55 4.33 -13.64
CA ARG A 121 9.57 5.37 -13.52
C ARG A 121 9.28 6.33 -12.36
N ASP A 122 8.03 6.74 -12.17
CA ASP A 122 7.64 7.58 -11.05
C ASP A 122 7.88 6.86 -9.71
N GLU A 123 7.51 5.58 -9.60
CA GLU A 123 7.76 4.78 -8.41
C GLU A 123 9.26 4.60 -8.11
N LEU A 124 10.10 4.43 -9.14
CA LEU A 124 11.55 4.38 -8.98
C LEU A 124 12.12 5.71 -8.48
N LEU A 125 11.63 6.85 -8.96
CA LEU A 125 12.04 8.18 -8.48
C LEU A 125 11.63 8.38 -7.01
N ARG A 126 10.44 7.92 -6.62
CA ARG A 126 9.96 7.96 -5.23
C ARG A 126 10.82 7.08 -4.33
N LEU A 127 11.17 5.87 -4.77
CA LEU A 127 12.09 4.98 -4.08
C LEU A 127 13.48 5.64 -3.90
N GLU A 128 14.04 6.21 -4.96
CA GLU A 128 15.33 6.89 -4.90
C GLU A 128 15.31 8.06 -3.93
N ALA A 129 14.25 8.89 -3.97
CA ALA A 129 14.06 10.00 -3.06
C ALA A 129 13.99 9.54 -1.59
N ALA A 130 13.28 8.44 -1.31
CA ALA A 130 13.21 7.84 0.01
C ALA A 130 14.59 7.33 0.47
N LEU A 131 15.33 6.62 -0.39
CA LEU A 131 16.64 6.05 -0.08
C LEU A 131 17.75 7.10 0.07
N LYS A 132 17.65 8.24 -0.63
CA LYS A 132 18.67 9.30 -0.63
C LYS A 132 19.00 9.82 0.77
N ASN A 133 17.99 9.94 1.63
CA ASN A 133 18.11 10.44 3.00
C ASN A 133 18.01 9.33 4.06
N TRP A 134 18.18 8.06 3.66
CA TRP A 134 18.02 6.94 4.58
C TRP A 134 19.15 6.91 5.62
N PRO A 135 18.85 6.75 6.93
CA PRO A 135 19.87 6.56 7.95
C PRO A 135 20.75 5.34 7.64
N ASN A 136 22.07 5.46 7.81
CA ASN A 136 23.02 4.40 7.46
C ASN A 136 22.81 3.89 6.02
N ARG A 137 22.67 4.83 5.07
CA ARG A 137 22.34 4.56 3.66
C ARG A 137 23.12 3.39 3.06
N TYR A 138 24.46 3.42 3.14
CA TYR A 138 25.29 2.36 2.54
C TYR A 138 25.00 0.98 3.12
N ARG A 139 24.81 0.89 4.45
CA ARG A 139 24.49 -0.38 5.13
C ARG A 139 23.15 -0.90 4.65
N THR A 140 22.15 -0.03 4.60
CA THR A 140 20.80 -0.37 4.19
C THR A 140 20.74 -0.77 2.70
N LEU A 141 21.43 -0.05 1.82
CA LEU A 141 21.48 -0.38 0.40
C LEU A 141 22.14 -1.74 0.18
N LEU A 142 23.25 -2.02 0.86
CA LEU A 142 23.92 -3.31 0.76
C LEU A 142 23.03 -4.45 1.27
N THR A 143 22.34 -4.27 2.41
CA THR A 143 21.41 -5.31 2.90
C THR A 143 20.19 -5.50 2.00
N PHE A 144 19.65 -4.42 1.41
CA PHE A 144 18.57 -4.52 0.43
C PHE A 144 19.02 -5.21 -0.86
N LYS A 145 20.23 -4.94 -1.34
CA LYS A 145 20.79 -5.60 -2.53
C LYS A 145 20.91 -7.11 -2.31
N ILE A 146 21.40 -7.51 -1.15
CA ILE A 146 21.45 -8.92 -0.73
C ILE A 146 20.05 -9.54 -0.59
N TRP A 147 19.12 -8.83 0.05
CA TRP A 147 17.73 -9.27 0.28
C TRP A 147 16.93 -9.48 -1.00
N THR A 148 17.26 -8.74 -2.06
CA THR A 148 16.64 -8.84 -3.40
C THR A 148 17.34 -9.84 -4.32
N ARG A 149 18.41 -10.51 -3.84
CA ARG A 149 19.23 -11.43 -4.64
C ARG A 149 19.87 -10.77 -5.87
N SER A 150 20.14 -9.47 -5.77
CA SER A 150 20.83 -8.73 -6.83
C SER A 150 22.32 -9.07 -6.79
N LEU A 151 22.95 -9.21 -7.96
CA LEU A 151 24.37 -9.55 -8.05
C LEU A 151 25.24 -8.45 -7.44
N LEU A 152 26.15 -8.83 -6.56
CA LEU A 152 27.04 -7.92 -5.86
C LEU A 152 28.30 -7.65 -6.70
N GLN A 153 28.63 -6.38 -6.84
CA GLN A 153 29.83 -5.88 -7.50
C GLN A 153 30.79 -5.28 -6.48
N ARG A 154 32.08 -5.15 -6.86
CA ARG A 154 33.08 -4.54 -5.97
C ARG A 154 32.77 -3.08 -5.61
N SER A 155 32.12 -2.35 -6.51
CA SER A 155 31.65 -0.97 -6.28
C SER A 155 30.63 -0.88 -5.14
N ASP A 156 29.81 -1.91 -4.92
CA ASP A 156 28.78 -1.92 -3.86
C ASP A 156 29.40 -1.96 -2.45
N VAL A 157 30.59 -2.53 -2.33
CA VAL A 157 31.30 -2.71 -1.06
C VAL A 157 32.45 -1.73 -0.85
N GLN A 158 32.64 -0.77 -1.76
CA GLN A 158 33.81 0.12 -1.76
C GLN A 158 33.98 0.91 -0.46
N PHE A 159 32.87 1.30 0.19
CA PHE A 159 32.88 2.05 1.45
C PHE A 159 33.29 1.21 2.67
N TYR A 160 33.39 -0.10 2.51
CA TYR A 160 33.73 -1.04 3.56
C TYR A 160 35.15 -1.59 3.43
N ILE A 161 35.88 -1.25 2.36
CA ILE A 161 37.21 -1.82 2.10
C ILE A 161 38.20 -1.32 3.16
N GLY A 162 38.82 -2.25 3.86
CA GLY A 162 39.90 -2.01 4.81
C GLY A 162 40.58 -3.32 5.23
N PRO A 163 41.75 -3.24 5.91
CA PRO A 163 42.51 -4.44 6.27
C PRO A 163 41.73 -5.44 7.13
N ALA A 164 40.84 -4.95 8.00
CA ALA A 164 40.02 -5.80 8.87
C ALA A 164 38.84 -6.48 8.15
N THR A 165 38.39 -5.92 7.02
CA THR A 165 37.17 -6.34 6.31
C THR A 165 37.46 -7.06 5.00
N GLU A 166 38.70 -7.01 4.49
CA GLU A 166 39.08 -7.56 3.19
C GLU A 166 38.70 -9.04 3.03
N ALA A 167 39.02 -9.89 4.01
CA ALA A 167 38.67 -11.30 3.96
C ALA A 167 37.16 -11.55 3.91
N ALA A 168 36.37 -10.76 4.66
CA ALA A 168 34.91 -10.86 4.67
C ALA A 168 34.31 -10.37 3.34
N ILE A 169 34.88 -9.30 2.74
CA ILE A 169 34.47 -8.78 1.44
C ILE A 169 34.73 -9.80 0.33
N GLU A 170 35.92 -10.41 0.28
CA GLU A 170 36.24 -11.42 -0.73
C GLU A 170 35.32 -12.63 -0.62
N LYS A 171 35.03 -13.07 0.60
CA LYS A 171 34.07 -14.15 0.85
C LYS A 171 32.67 -13.78 0.35
N LEU A 172 32.16 -12.60 0.71
CA LEU A 172 30.84 -12.12 0.31
C LEU A 172 30.73 -11.97 -1.21
N LEU A 173 31.74 -11.40 -1.87
CA LEU A 173 31.78 -11.25 -3.33
C LEU A 173 31.84 -12.61 -4.03
N ARG A 174 32.61 -13.57 -3.53
CA ARG A 174 32.65 -14.93 -4.11
C ARG A 174 31.28 -15.59 -4.09
N THR A 175 30.48 -15.37 -3.06
CA THR A 175 29.13 -15.95 -2.94
C THR A 175 28.09 -15.17 -3.74
N CYS A 176 28.16 -13.84 -3.73
CA CYS A 176 27.07 -12.98 -4.23
C CYS A 176 27.33 -12.35 -5.61
N SER A 177 28.49 -12.60 -6.25
CA SER A 177 28.80 -12.07 -7.59
C SER A 177 28.24 -12.90 -8.76
N SER A 178 27.73 -14.11 -8.48
CA SER A 178 27.06 -15.00 -9.44
C SER A 178 25.69 -15.38 -8.90
N PRO A 179 24.68 -15.71 -9.74
CA PRO A 179 23.33 -16.04 -9.27
C PRO A 179 23.33 -17.05 -8.12
N TYR A 180 22.70 -16.69 -7.01
CA TYR A 180 22.78 -17.42 -5.74
C TYR A 180 21.38 -17.68 -5.14
N ASP A 181 20.37 -17.82 -6.00
CA ASP A 181 18.98 -18.09 -5.63
C ASP A 181 18.79 -19.44 -4.91
N ASN A 182 19.71 -20.38 -5.15
CA ASN A 182 19.73 -21.69 -4.50
C ASN A 182 20.20 -21.64 -3.04
N LEU A 183 20.80 -20.53 -2.59
CA LEU A 183 21.28 -20.39 -1.22
C LEU A 183 20.17 -19.95 -0.27
N ASN A 184 20.12 -20.58 0.91
CA ASN A 184 19.24 -20.15 1.99
C ASN A 184 19.56 -18.69 2.39
N GLU A 185 18.52 -17.89 2.62
CA GLU A 185 18.65 -16.49 3.04
C GLU A 185 19.52 -16.33 4.29
N GLY A 186 19.39 -17.24 5.27
CA GLY A 186 20.21 -17.22 6.49
C GLY A 186 21.70 -17.38 6.20
N THR A 187 22.09 -18.21 5.23
CA THR A 187 23.49 -18.37 4.81
C THR A 187 24.04 -17.06 4.25
N VAL A 188 23.29 -16.40 3.37
CA VAL A 188 23.75 -15.14 2.76
C VAL A 188 23.84 -14.02 3.79
N PHE A 189 22.88 -13.93 4.71
CA PHE A 189 22.93 -12.93 5.79
C PHE A 189 24.05 -13.21 6.80
N ASN A 190 24.44 -14.46 7.01
CA ASN A 190 25.61 -14.80 7.84
C ASN A 190 26.92 -14.30 7.20
N GLU A 191 27.07 -14.39 5.89
CA GLU A 191 28.26 -13.82 5.23
C GLU A 191 28.28 -12.30 5.29
N LEU A 192 27.11 -11.67 5.16
CA LEU A 192 27.01 -10.22 5.28
C LEU A 192 27.26 -9.72 6.71
N VAL A 193 26.83 -10.47 7.73
CA VAL A 193 27.06 -10.06 9.12
C VAL A 193 28.53 -10.17 9.52
N GLU A 194 29.30 -11.10 8.95
CA GLU A 194 30.76 -11.18 9.15
C GLU A 194 31.45 -9.86 8.76
N LEU A 195 31.02 -9.24 7.65
CA LEU A 195 31.51 -7.92 7.23
C LEU A 195 31.21 -6.83 8.26
N PHE A 196 29.97 -6.75 8.74
CA PHE A 196 29.58 -5.72 9.72
C PHE A 196 30.18 -5.96 11.11
N ASN A 197 30.34 -7.22 11.52
CA ASN A 197 31.01 -7.59 12.77
C ASN A 197 32.48 -7.16 12.76
N ALA A 198 33.19 -7.38 11.65
CA ALA A 198 34.56 -6.93 11.47
C ALA A 198 34.69 -5.39 11.49
N LEU A 199 33.72 -4.67 10.91
CA LEU A 199 33.70 -3.21 10.86
C LEU A 199 33.37 -2.57 12.23
N GLU A 200 32.40 -3.13 12.94
CA GLU A 200 31.84 -2.54 14.16
C GLU A 200 32.43 -3.13 15.46
N ASN A 201 33.31 -4.13 15.35
CA ASN A 201 33.83 -4.92 16.46
C ASN A 201 32.69 -5.47 17.35
N LYS A 202 31.71 -6.13 16.70
CA LYS A 202 30.54 -6.74 17.33
C LYS A 202 30.44 -8.21 16.96
N ASP A 203 29.62 -8.93 17.70
CA ASP A 203 29.28 -10.33 17.44
C ASP A 203 27.76 -10.47 17.27
N THR A 204 27.27 -10.03 16.11
CA THR A 204 25.86 -10.14 15.73
C THR A 204 25.66 -11.35 14.83
N ASP A 205 24.53 -12.04 14.96
CA ASP A 205 24.18 -13.16 14.09
C ASP A 205 23.42 -12.70 12.82
N GLY A 206 23.42 -13.53 11.78
CA GLY A 206 22.75 -13.20 10.51
C GLY A 206 21.23 -13.07 10.62
N ASP A 207 20.56 -13.77 11.56
CA ASP A 207 19.12 -13.63 11.76
C ASP A 207 18.77 -12.26 12.34
N SER A 208 19.58 -11.76 13.28
CA SER A 208 19.46 -10.40 13.81
C SER A 208 19.57 -9.36 12.69
N LEU A 209 20.53 -9.50 11.77
CA LEU A 209 20.67 -8.61 10.62
C LEU A 209 19.48 -8.72 9.64
N ARG A 210 18.97 -9.95 9.41
CA ARG A 210 17.78 -10.19 8.58
C ARG A 210 16.54 -9.52 9.16
N ARG A 211 16.30 -9.65 10.46
CA ARG A 211 15.17 -8.99 11.15
C ARG A 211 15.30 -7.47 11.08
N TRP A 212 16.50 -6.93 11.28
CA TRP A 212 16.75 -5.50 11.10
C TRP A 212 16.42 -5.04 9.67
N ASN A 213 16.84 -5.80 8.64
CA ASN A 213 16.53 -5.49 7.25
C ASN A 213 15.01 -5.52 6.97
N ASN A 214 14.28 -6.49 7.54
CA ASN A 214 12.82 -6.54 7.43
C ASN A 214 12.14 -5.30 8.03
N GLN A 215 12.65 -4.81 9.18
CA GLN A 215 12.15 -3.56 9.77
C GLN A 215 12.43 -2.34 8.88
N GLN A 216 13.61 -2.29 8.22
CA GLN A 216 13.91 -1.23 7.26
C GLN A 216 12.96 -1.31 6.04
N ALA A 217 12.67 -2.51 5.55
CA ALA A 217 11.73 -2.72 4.44
C ALA A 217 10.31 -2.28 4.81
N ASP A 218 9.82 -2.64 6.00
CA ASP A 218 8.48 -2.25 6.46
C ASP A 218 8.37 -0.72 6.58
N ARG A 219 9.40 -0.05 7.11
CA ARG A 219 9.45 1.42 7.18
C ARG A 219 9.48 2.06 5.79
N LEU A 220 10.19 1.47 4.84
CA LEU A 220 10.24 1.97 3.46
C LEU A 220 8.87 1.81 2.77
N ILE A 221 8.18 0.70 3.03
CA ILE A 221 6.80 0.49 2.58
C ILE A 221 5.86 1.55 3.14
N GLU A 222 5.95 1.88 4.43
CA GLU A 222 5.13 2.93 5.05
C GLU A 222 5.35 4.29 4.35
N ILE A 223 6.60 4.64 4.06
CA ILE A 223 6.94 5.90 3.37
C ILE A 223 6.41 5.91 1.93
N LEU A 224 6.58 4.81 1.19
CA LEU A 224 6.11 4.72 -0.19
C LEU A 224 4.58 4.64 -0.28
N ASN A 225 3.91 4.04 0.69
CA ASN A 225 2.45 4.03 0.73
C ASN A 225 1.89 5.39 1.12
N GLY A 226 2.57 6.15 1.98
CA GLY A 226 2.14 7.50 2.39
C GLY A 226 0.96 7.51 3.36
N ASP A 227 0.66 8.71 3.88
CA ASP A 227 -0.52 8.98 4.73
C ASP A 227 -1.17 10.32 4.30
N PRO A 228 -2.33 10.31 3.59
CA PRO A 228 -3.15 9.13 3.28
C PRO A 228 -2.48 8.19 2.25
N PRO A 229 -2.86 6.89 2.21
CA PRO A 229 -2.25 5.93 1.30
C PRO A 229 -2.45 6.30 -0.18
N VAL A 230 -1.35 6.49 -0.91
CA VAL A 230 -1.30 6.74 -2.37
C VAL A 230 -0.89 5.49 -3.16
N SER A 231 -0.14 4.58 -2.52
CA SER A 231 0.29 3.29 -3.10
C SER A 231 -0.07 2.12 -2.16
N ARG A 232 0.11 0.88 -2.65
CA ARG A 232 -0.19 -0.36 -1.91
C ARG A 232 0.98 -1.34 -1.93
N HIS A 233 2.18 -0.84 -1.70
CA HIS A 233 3.37 -1.68 -1.65
C HIS A 233 3.26 -2.73 -0.55
N THR A 234 3.61 -3.95 -0.95
CA THR A 234 3.92 -5.09 -0.09
C THR A 234 5.43 -5.36 -0.13
N ARG A 235 5.94 -6.24 0.76
CA ARG A 235 7.35 -6.66 0.73
C ARG A 235 7.76 -7.22 -0.63
N GLU A 236 6.86 -7.91 -1.32
CA GLU A 236 7.13 -8.46 -2.64
C GLU A 236 7.26 -7.37 -3.70
N SER A 237 6.30 -6.43 -3.74
CA SER A 237 6.40 -5.29 -4.67
C SER A 237 7.63 -4.42 -4.41
N LEU A 238 8.03 -4.27 -3.13
CA LEU A 238 9.26 -3.55 -2.79
C LEU A 238 10.51 -4.29 -3.25
N ARG A 239 10.54 -5.63 -3.13
CA ARG A 239 11.65 -6.44 -3.67
C ARG A 239 11.80 -6.25 -5.16
N ILE A 240 10.70 -6.29 -5.91
CA ILE A 240 10.69 -6.07 -7.36
C ILE A 240 11.22 -4.67 -7.68
N LEU A 241 10.72 -3.63 -7.00
CA LEU A 241 11.11 -2.25 -7.24
C LEU A 241 12.60 -2.00 -6.91
N LEU A 242 13.10 -2.56 -5.81
CA LEU A 242 14.52 -2.49 -5.43
C LEU A 242 15.41 -3.24 -6.43
N ARG A 243 14.98 -4.40 -6.93
CA ARG A 243 15.71 -5.13 -7.97
C ARG A 243 15.81 -4.29 -9.25
N MET A 244 14.70 -3.71 -9.71
CA MET A 244 14.69 -2.77 -10.83
C MET A 244 15.58 -1.54 -10.59
N HIS A 245 15.71 -1.07 -9.34
CA HIS A 245 16.60 0.03 -8.98
C HIS A 245 18.08 -0.38 -9.04
N PHE A 246 18.43 -1.60 -8.63
CA PHE A 246 19.82 -2.08 -8.64
C PHE A 246 20.30 -2.60 -10.01
N ASP A 247 19.37 -2.94 -10.91
CA ASP A 247 19.66 -3.41 -12.26
C ASP A 247 19.85 -2.26 -13.29
N GLN A 248 19.69 -0.99 -12.87
CA GLN A 248 19.96 0.22 -13.69
C GLN A 248 21.45 0.54 -13.76
#